data_AF-A0A7C2VHG6-F1
#
_entry.id   AF-A0A7C2VHG6-F1
#
_cell.length_a   1.000
_cell.length_b   1.000
_cell.length_c   1.000
_cell.angle_alpha   90.00
_cell.angle_beta   90.00
_cell.angle_gamma   90.00
#
_symmetry.space_group_name_H-M   'P 1'
#
loop_
_entity.id
_entity.type
_entity.pdbx_description
1 polymer ?
#
loop_
_entity_poly.entity_id
_entity_poly.type
_entity_poly.pdbx_seq_one_letter_code
_entity_poly.pdbx_strand_id
1 'polypeptide(L)' 'MKHVLVALLEDRPGVLQRVVNLFSRRAFNIDTLTVGHTEQPDISRLT' A
#
# COMPACT_ATOMS: atom_id res chain seq x y z
N MET A 1 2.98 -18.82 -6.38
CA MET A 1 4.14 -17.93 -6.58
C MET A 1 3.97 -16.73 -5.65
N LYS A 2 5.06 -16.24 -5.04
CA LYS A 2 5.01 -15.03 -4.22
C LYS A 2 5.33 -13.81 -5.10
N HIS A 3 4.56 -12.75 -4.94
CA HIS A 3 4.77 -11.49 -5.63
C HIS A 3 4.97 -10.38 -4.60
N VAL A 4 5.92 -9.50 -4.86
CA VAL A 4 6.12 -8.28 -4.08
C VAL A 4 5.70 -7.12 -4.98
N LEU A 5 4.83 -6.27 -4.47
CA LEU A 5 4.36 -5.08 -5.17
C LEU A 5 4.90 -3.87 -4.44
N VAL A 6 5.32 -2.84 -5.18
CA VAL A 6 5.71 -1.56 -4.59
C VAL A 6 4.83 -0.48 -5.21
N ALA A 7 4.24 0.34 -4.36
CA ALA A 7 3.38 1.45 -4.79
C ALA A 7 3.77 2.75 -4.08
N LEU A 8 3.72 3.85 -4.81
CA LEU A 8 3.76 5.19 -4.24
C LEU A 8 2.34 5.65 -3.98
N LEU A 9 2.11 6.16 -2.78
CA LEU A 9 0.82 6.58 -2.26
C LEU A 9 0.91 8.02 -1.79
N GLU A 10 -0.19 8.75 -1.90
CA GLU A 10 -0.30 10.03 -1.20
C GLU A 10 -0.41 9.79 0.30
N ASP A 11 0.33 10.58 1.08
CA ASP A 11 0.39 10.47 2.54
C ASP A 11 -0.78 11.21 3.19
N ARG A 12 -1.99 10.70 2.95
CA ARG A 12 -3.24 11.31 3.43
C ARG A 12 -4.12 10.28 4.15
N PRO A 13 -4.89 10.71 5.18
CA PRO A 13 -5.81 9.82 5.88
C PRO A 13 -6.77 9.08 4.92
N GLY A 14 -6.89 7.77 5.09
CA GLY A 14 -7.79 6.92 4.30
C GLY A 14 -7.18 6.31 3.03
N VAL A 15 -6.02 6.77 2.55
CA VAL A 15 -5.35 6.21 1.36
C VAL A 15 -4.96 4.74 1.58
N LEU A 16 -4.37 4.42 2.74
CA LEU A 16 -4.02 3.05 3.09
C LEU A 16 -5.23 2.11 3.06
N GLN A 17 -6.33 2.51 3.71
CA GLN A 17 -7.57 1.72 3.75
C GLN A 17 -8.12 1.48 2.34
N ARG A 18 -8.06 2.48 1.46
CA ARG A 18 -8.51 2.37 0.06
C ARG A 18 -7.68 1.34 -0.70
N VAL A 19 -6.36 1.34 -0.52
CA VAL A 19 -5.46 0.37 -1.16
C VAL A 19 -5.71 -1.04 -0.64
N VAL A 20 -5.74 -1.25 0.67
CA VAL A 20 -5.99 -2.57 1.28
C VAL A 20 -7.34 -3.12 0.81
N ASN A 21 -8.39 -2.29 0.79
CA ASN A 21 -9.71 -2.69 0.32
C ASN A 21 -9.72 -3.15 -1.15
N LEU A 22 -8.84 -2.61 -2.00
CA LEU A 22 -8.73 -3.01 -3.40
C LEU A 22 -8.26 -4.47 -3.54
N PHE A 23 -7.34 -4.90 -2.67
CA PHE A 23 -6.86 -6.29 -2.61
C PHE A 23 -7.93 -7.21 -2.03
N SER A 24 -8.57 -6.81 -0.94
CA SER A 24 -9.65 -7.60 -0.31
C SER A 24 -10.82 -7.84 -1.27
N ARG A 25 -11.22 -6.82 -2.06
CA ARG A 25 -12.29 -6.96 -3.08
C ARG A 25 -11.99 -7.96 -4.18
N ARG A 26 -10.71 -8.25 -4.43
CA ARG A 26 -10.26 -9.26 -5.41
C ARG A 26 -9.92 -10.60 -4.77
N ALA A 27 -10.22 -10.78 -3.48
CA ALA A 27 -9.89 -11.96 -2.70
C ALA A 27 -8.38 -12.29 -2.73
N PHE A 28 -7.52 -11.27 -2.82
CA PHE A 28 -6.08 -11.45 -2.69
C PHE A 28 -5.69 -11.50 -1.22
N ASN A 29 -4.91 -12.52 -0.85
CA ASN A 29 -4.32 -12.60 0.48
C ASN A 29 -3.06 -11.73 0.54
N ILE A 30 -2.85 -11.04 1.65
CA ILE A 30 -1.67 -10.21 1.89
C ILE A 30 -0.84 -10.88 2.98
N ASP A 31 0.32 -11.43 2.61
CA ASP A 31 1.23 -12.06 3.57
C ASP A 31 1.90 -11.02 4.48
N THR A 32 2.33 -9.91 3.89
CA THR A 32 3.02 -8.80 4.57
C THR A 32 2.63 -7.48 3.92
N LEU A 33 2.53 -6.42 4.71
CA LEU A 33 2.30 -5.05 4.24
C LEU A 33 3.13 -4.10 5.10
N THR A 34 3.93 -3.25 4.45
CA THR A 34 4.72 -2.21 5.10
C THR A 34 4.49 -0.87 4.41
N VAL A 35 4.37 0.19 5.21
CA VAL A 35 4.23 1.57 4.73
C VAL A 35 5.25 2.46 5.44
N GLY A 36 5.88 3.36 4.70
CA GLY A 36 6.74 4.39 5.27
C GLY A 36 6.82 5.63 4.39
N HIS A 37 7.18 6.76 4.99
CA HIS A 37 7.39 8.00 4.26
C HIS A 37 8.57 7.87 3.29
N THR A 38 8.49 8.58 2.17
CA THR A 38 9.61 8.72 1.23
C THR A 38 10.40 10.00 1.50
N GLU A 39 11.45 10.24 0.71
CA GLU A 39 12.15 11.53 0.73
C GLU A 39 11.30 12.67 0.17
N GLN A 40 10.27 12.35 -0.61
CA GLN A 40 9.32 13.34 -1.09
C GLN A 40 8.24 13.58 -0.03
N PRO A 41 8.01 14.84 0.39
CA PRO A 41 6.92 15.16 1.29
C PRO A 41 5.58 14.76 0.66
N ASP A 42 4.62 14.40 1.52
CA ASP A 42 3.28 13.96 1.15
C ASP A 42 3.22 12.68 0.30
N ILE A 43 4.33 11.95 0.16
CA ILE A 43 4.41 10.67 -0.54
C ILE A 43 4.93 9.57 0.39
N SER A 44 4.18 8.48 0.44
CA SER A 44 4.49 7.26 1.19
C SER A 44 4.71 6.09 0.24
N ARG A 45 5.63 5.18 0.59
CA ARG A 45 5.90 3.95 -0.15
C ARG A 45 5.25 2.78 0.57
N LEU A 46 4.41 2.04 -0.15
CA LEU A 46 3.86 0.76 0.27
C LEU A 46 4.63 -0.39 -0.38
N THR A 47 4.90 -1.44 0.39
CA THR A 47 5.46 -2.71 -0.07
C THR A 47 4.65 -3.87 0.48
#